data_AF-A0A936W5N2-F1
#
_entry.id   AF-A0A936W5N2-F1
#
_cell.length_a   1.000
_cell.length_b   1.000
_cell.length_c   1.000
_cell.angle_alpha   90.00
_cell.angle_beta   90.00
_cell.angle_gamma   90.00
#
_symmetry.space_group_name_H-M   'P 1'
#
loop_
_entity.id
_entity.type
_entity.pdbx_description
1 polymer ?
#
loop_
_entity_poly.entity_id
_entity_poly.type
_entity_poly.pdbx_seq_one_letter_code
_entity_poly.pdbx_strand_id
1 'polypeptide(L)'
;MSSTDNCGNPATITFVGDVISNQTCPNRYTITRTYLATDACDNTSTCTQIITVFDDTAPILTCPAGVTVQCAALVPAPNIALVTSTDNCAGTAQLRMSTM
;
A
#
# COMPACT_ATOMS: atom_id res chain seq x y z
N MET A 1 0.35 8.16 -22.77
CA MET A 1 0.24 6.95 -23.60
C MET A 1 -0.40 7.35 -24.91
N SER A 2 0.36 7.32 -26.01
CA SER A 2 -0.08 7.72 -27.35
C SER A 2 -0.21 6.47 -28.21
N SER A 3 -1.43 6.12 -28.59
CA SER A 3 -1.72 5.10 -29.61
C SER A 3 -1.91 5.80 -30.95
N THR A 4 -0.89 5.74 -31.81
CA THR A 4 -0.96 6.18 -33.21
C THR A 4 -1.29 4.97 -34.08
N ASP A 5 -2.41 5.01 -34.78
CA ASP A 5 -2.71 4.12 -35.91
C ASP A 5 -2.57 4.88 -37.25
N ASN A 6 -2.34 4.15 -38.33
CA ASN A 6 -2.02 4.56 -39.70
C ASN A 6 -3.08 5.49 -40.35
N CYS A 7 -4.25 5.66 -39.74
CA CYS A 7 -5.31 6.54 -40.25
C CYS A 7 -5.40 7.93 -39.57
N GLY A 8 -4.41 8.31 -38.74
CA GLY A 8 -4.25 9.69 -38.27
C GLY A 8 -5.22 10.16 -37.18
N ASN A 9 -6.25 9.38 -36.85
CA ASN A 9 -7.11 9.63 -35.70
C ASN A 9 -6.61 8.85 -34.47
N PRO A 10 -6.53 9.48 -33.30
CA PRO A 10 -6.11 8.79 -32.08
C PRO A 10 -7.16 7.76 -31.66
N ALA A 11 -6.71 6.53 -31.34
CA ALA A 11 -7.59 5.54 -30.73
C ALA A 11 -8.03 5.99 -29.32
N THR A 12 -9.27 5.67 -28.97
CA THR A 12 -9.84 5.94 -27.64
C THR A 12 -9.42 4.83 -26.67
N ILE A 13 -8.75 5.18 -25.58
CA ILE A 13 -8.36 4.24 -24.53
C ILE A 13 -9.36 4.33 -23.38
N THR A 14 -9.96 3.20 -23.04
CA THR A 14 -10.93 3.05 -21.95
C THR A 14 -10.40 2.11 -20.88
N PHE A 15 -10.59 2.48 -19.62
CA PHE A 15 -10.34 1.59 -18.49
C PHE A 15 -11.46 0.56 -18.40
N VAL A 16 -11.11 -0.73 -18.39
CA VAL A 16 -12.07 -1.85 -18.30
C VAL A 16 -12.28 -2.25 -16.86
N GLY A 17 -11.19 -2.43 -16.10
CA GLY A 17 -11.30 -2.88 -14.71
C GLY A 17 -9.97 -3.23 -14.07
N ASP A 18 -10.03 -3.40 -12.76
CA ASP A 18 -8.95 -3.88 -11.91
C ASP A 18 -9.36 -5.18 -11.22
N VAL A 19 -8.45 -6.15 -11.17
CA VAL A 19 -8.58 -7.37 -10.39
C VAL A 19 -7.44 -7.46 -9.40
N ILE A 20 -7.77 -7.55 -8.11
CA ILE A 20 -6.78 -7.75 -7.04
C ILE A 20 -6.60 -9.25 -6.81
N SER A 21 -5.35 -9.70 -6.75
CA SER A 21 -4.97 -11.08 -6.44
C SER A 21 -3.79 -11.14 -5.48
N ASN A 22 -3.52 -12.34 -4.94
CA ASN A 22 -2.36 -12.60 -4.07
C ASN A 22 -2.26 -11.66 -2.85
N GLN A 23 -3.40 -11.23 -2.30
CA GLN A 23 -3.41 -10.36 -1.13
C GLN A 23 -3.04 -11.14 0.14
N THR A 24 -1.86 -10.87 0.70
CA THR A 24 -1.37 -11.48 1.94
C THR A 24 -1.42 -10.52 3.13
N CYS A 25 -1.38 -9.21 2.88
CA CYS A 25 -1.64 -8.17 3.88
C CYS A 25 -2.21 -6.92 3.18
N PRO A 26 -2.69 -5.90 3.93
CA PRO A 26 -3.31 -4.72 3.34
C PRO A 26 -2.50 -4.02 2.25
N ASN A 27 -1.16 -4.03 2.34
CA ASN A 27 -0.25 -3.41 1.37
C ASN A 27 0.62 -4.45 0.63
N ARG A 28 0.16 -5.69 0.50
CA ARG A 28 0.87 -6.74 -0.25
C ARG A 28 -0.08 -7.56 -1.09
N TYR A 29 -0.17 -7.21 -2.37
CA TYR A 29 -1.07 -7.80 -3.35
C TYR A 29 -0.67 -7.40 -4.78
N THR A 30 -1.28 -8.02 -5.78
CA THR A 30 -1.10 -7.67 -7.19
C THR A 30 -2.41 -7.13 -7.75
N ILE A 31 -2.36 -6.04 -8.51
CA ILE A 31 -3.47 -5.53 -9.32
C ILE A 31 -3.19 -5.88 -10.77
N THR A 32 -4.12 -6.57 -11.41
CA THR A 32 -4.17 -6.72 -12.87
C THR A 32 -5.16 -5.70 -13.42
N ARG A 33 -4.65 -4.70 -14.14
CA ARG A 33 -5.43 -3.63 -14.74
C ARG A 33 -5.63 -3.86 -16.23
N THR A 34 -6.86 -3.75 -16.72
CA THR A 34 -7.18 -3.96 -18.13
C THR A 34 -7.65 -2.68 -18.79
N TYR A 35 -7.11 -2.42 -19.99
CA TYR A 35 -7.48 -1.32 -20.87
C TYR A 35 -7.98 -1.87 -22.21
N LEU A 36 -8.93 -1.15 -22.81
CA LEU A 36 -9.45 -1.37 -24.15
C LEU A 36 -9.12 -0.15 -25.01
N ALA A 37 -8.47 -0.36 -26.14
CA ALA A 37 -8.30 0.65 -27.18
C ALA A 37 -9.29 0.39 -28.30
N THR A 38 -10.00 1.42 -28.74
CA THR A 38 -10.92 1.39 -29.89
C THR A 38 -10.53 2.47 -30.88
N ASP A 39 -10.29 2.12 -32.14
CA ASP A 39 -9.98 3.09 -33.20
C ASP A 39 -11.26 3.68 -33.85
N ALA A 40 -11.10 4.57 -34.83
CA ALA A 40 -12.21 5.22 -35.51
C ALA A 40 -12.97 4.28 -36.48
N CYS A 41 -12.45 3.07 -36.73
CA CYS A 41 -13.03 2.03 -37.56
C CYS A 41 -13.66 0.90 -36.71
N ASP A 42 -13.86 1.14 -35.41
CA ASP A 42 -14.36 0.18 -34.43
C ASP A 42 -13.46 -1.06 -34.22
N ASN A 43 -12.20 -1.04 -34.67
CA ASN A 43 -11.26 -2.10 -34.29
C ASN A 43 -10.89 -1.95 -32.83
N THR A 44 -10.79 -3.09 -32.13
CA THR A 44 -10.50 -3.11 -30.70
C THR A 44 -9.24 -3.91 -30.37
N SER A 45 -8.54 -3.50 -29.32
CA SER A 45 -7.41 -4.23 -28.75
C SER A 45 -7.37 -4.06 -27.23
N THR A 46 -6.93 -5.08 -26.51
CA THR A 46 -6.83 -5.06 -25.05
C THR A 46 -5.38 -5.07 -24.59
N CYS A 47 -5.09 -4.32 -23.53
CA CYS A 47 -3.79 -4.31 -22.87
C CYS A 47 -3.97 -4.56 -21.37
N THR A 48 -3.11 -5.40 -20.79
CA THR A 48 -3.08 -5.67 -19.36
C THR A 48 -1.80 -5.12 -18.73
N GLN A 49 -1.95 -4.36 -17.64
CA GLN A 49 -0.86 -3.90 -16.79
C GLN A 49 -0.87 -4.67 -15.47
N ILE A 50 0.28 -5.20 -15.07
CA ILE A 50 0.47 -5.79 -13.74
C ILE A 50 1.10 -4.74 -12.82
N ILE A 51 0.45 -4.47 -11.69
CA ILE A 51 0.93 -3.55 -10.65
C ILE A 51 1.12 -4.36 -9.38
N THR A 52 2.34 -4.38 -8.84
CA THR A 52 2.64 -5.09 -7.60
C THR A 52 2.71 -4.10 -6.45
N VAL A 53 1.87 -4.31 -5.44
CA VAL A 53 1.95 -3.62 -4.15
C VAL A 53 2.67 -4.57 -3.19
N PHE A 54 3.79 -4.12 -2.63
CA PHE A 54 4.63 -4.94 -1.78
C PHE A 54 5.27 -4.10 -0.69
N ASP A 55 4.71 -4.21 0.50
CA ASP A 55 5.25 -3.63 1.72
C ASP A 55 6.09 -4.66 2.48
N ASP A 56 7.39 -4.38 2.58
CA ASP A 56 8.37 -5.14 3.36
C ASP A 56 9.05 -4.31 4.44
N THR A 57 8.64 -3.05 4.60
CA THR A 57 9.28 -2.14 5.54
C THR A 57 8.66 -2.37 6.91
N ALA A 58 9.52 -2.60 7.89
CA ALA A 58 9.05 -2.74 9.26
C ALA A 58 8.73 -1.35 9.86
N PRO A 59 7.73 -1.25 10.75
CA PRO A 59 7.41 0.00 11.41
C PRO A 59 8.56 0.45 12.31
N ILE A 60 8.77 1.75 12.37
CA ILE A 60 9.71 2.39 13.29
C ILE A 60 8.99 2.62 14.62
N LEU A 61 9.53 2.04 15.69
CA LEU A 61 9.07 2.24 17.07
C LEU A 61 9.96 3.26 17.78
N THR A 62 9.33 4.27 18.38
CA THR A 62 10.01 5.23 19.27
C THR A 62 9.51 5.03 20.69
N CYS A 63 10.44 4.70 21.59
CA CYS A 63 10.16 4.51 23.01
C CYS A 63 10.52 5.78 23.81
N PRO A 64 9.87 6.02 24.97
CA PRO A 64 10.30 7.07 25.89
C PRO A 64 11.72 6.82 26.40
N ALA A 65 12.40 7.91 26.78
CA ALA A 65 13.73 7.83 27.36
C ALA A 65 13.74 6.99 28.66
N GLY A 66 14.85 6.29 28.91
CA GLY A 66 15.04 5.58 30.17
C GLY A 66 15.04 6.52 31.37
N VAL A 67 14.49 6.06 32.48
CA VAL A 67 14.48 6.80 33.75
C VAL A 67 15.30 6.05 34.79
N THR A 68 16.07 6.78 35.60
CA THR A 68 16.78 6.24 36.76
C THR A 68 16.10 6.74 38.02
N VAL A 69 15.70 5.83 38.89
CA VAL A 69 15.01 6.15 40.15
C VAL A 69 15.75 5.55 41.34
N GLN A 70 15.67 6.23 42.48
CA GLN A 70 16.42 5.85 43.69
C GLN A 70 15.81 4.66 44.45
N CYS A 71 14.55 4.32 44.19
CA CYS A 71 13.88 3.17 44.80
C CYS A 71 12.75 2.63 43.92
N ALA A 72 12.34 1.37 44.15
CA ALA A 72 11.35 0.67 43.33
C ALA A 72 9.97 1.34 43.32
N ALA A 73 9.57 2.00 44.41
CA ALA A 73 8.28 2.70 44.51
C ALA A 73 8.16 3.90 43.55
N LEU A 74 9.28 4.38 43.01
CA LEU A 74 9.32 5.51 42.07
C LEU A 74 9.35 5.06 40.59
N VAL A 75 9.38 3.75 40.31
CA VAL A 75 9.31 3.25 38.93
C VAL A 75 7.93 3.60 38.36
N PRO A 76 7.85 4.37 37.27
CA PRO A 76 6.56 4.74 36.68
C PRO A 76 5.86 3.51 36.10
N ALA A 77 4.53 3.50 36.20
CA ALA A 77 3.71 2.47 35.57
C ALA A 77 3.87 2.51 34.02
N PRO A 78 3.72 1.37 33.33
CA PRO A 78 3.76 1.34 31.87
C PRO A 78 2.74 2.32 31.25
N ASN A 79 3.21 3.19 30.36
CA ASN A 79 2.38 4.15 29.66
C ASN A 79 2.57 4.03 28.14
N ILE A 80 1.60 3.38 27.49
CA ILE A 80 1.60 3.17 26.03
C ILE A 80 1.41 4.45 25.23
N ALA A 81 0.86 5.52 25.82
CA ALA A 81 0.67 6.80 25.14
C ALA A 81 2.01 7.52 24.88
N LEU A 82 3.10 7.08 25.52
CA LEU A 82 4.44 7.59 25.30
C LEU A 82 5.19 6.85 24.19
N VAL A 83 4.66 5.72 23.72
CA VAL A 83 5.25 4.94 22.62
C VAL A 83 4.57 5.37 21.33
N THR A 84 5.36 5.75 20.34
CA THR A 84 4.84 6.07 19.00
C THR A 84 5.41 5.09 17.98
N SER A 85 4.62 4.84 16.93
CA SER A 85 5.04 4.03 15.80
C SER A 85 4.69 4.74 14.50
N THR A 86 5.61 4.74 13.55
CA THR A 86 5.38 5.25 12.19
C THR A 86 5.81 4.21 11.18
N ASP A 87 5.10 4.14 10.07
CA ASP A 87 5.41 3.25 8.96
C ASP A 87 5.33 4.05 7.64
N ASN A 88 6.07 3.61 6.61
CA ASN A 88 6.15 4.30 5.32
C ASN A 88 4.88 4.13 4.49
N CYS A 89 4.10 3.09 4.75
CA CYS A 89 2.72 3.01 4.34
C CYS A 89 1.86 3.44 5.54
N ALA A 90 0.91 4.35 5.33
CA ALA A 90 0.11 4.96 6.40
C ALA A 90 -0.85 4.00 7.15
N GLY A 91 -0.58 2.68 7.16
CA GLY A 91 -1.16 1.74 8.09
C GLY A 91 -0.64 2.05 9.48
N THR A 92 -1.44 2.73 10.29
CA THR A 92 -1.21 2.83 11.73
C THR A 92 -0.98 1.42 12.27
N ALA A 93 0.25 1.10 12.64
CA ALA A 93 0.58 -0.16 13.29
C ALA A 93 -0.26 -0.24 14.58
N GLN A 94 -1.31 -1.06 14.59
CA GLN A 94 -2.05 -1.32 15.82
C GLN A 94 -1.10 -2.05 16.77
N LEU A 95 -0.68 -1.37 17.83
CA LEU A 95 -0.05 -1.98 19.01
C LEU A 95 -1.04 -2.98 19.61
N ARG A 96 -0.98 -4.24 19.17
CA ARG A 96 -1.71 -5.35 19.78
C ARG A 96 -0.77 -6.06 20.75
N MET A 97 -1.03 -5.95 22.05
CA MET A 97 -0.41 -6.83 23.02
C MET A 97 -1.00 -8.24 22.82
N SER A 98 -0.17 -9.21 22.44
CA SER A 98 -0.49 -10.61 22.72
C SER A 98 -0.31 -10.81 24.22
N THR A 99 -1.42 -10.87 24.95
CA THR A 99 -1.43 -11.50 26.26
C THR A 99 -1.12 -12.98 26.07
N MET A 100 -0.12 -13.48 26.78
CA MET A 100 0.14 -14.92 26.90
C MET A 100 -1.07 -15.65 27.46
#